data_AF-A0A951SI36-F1
#
_entry.id   AF-A0A951SI36-F1
#
_cell.length_a   1.000
_cell.length_b   1.000
_cell.length_c   1.000
_cell.angle_alpha   90.00
_cell.angle_beta   90.00
_cell.angle_gamma   90.00
#
_symmetry.space_group_name_H-M   'P 1'
#
loop_
_entity.id
_entity.type
_entity.pdbx_description
1 polymer ?
#
loop_
_entity_poly.entity_id
_entity_poly.type
_entity_poly.pdbx_seq_one_letter_code
_entity_poly.pdbx_strand_id
1 'polypeptide(L)'
;MRQTVTLGAAVAFAAALLAATPASADSPAAGEYRGTMDDRGRPVAVALSLEAGPMPGGPGGRIRFSQPWMCGFELEYSGQQDNAAIYSFRGFGAGACYRYTQGYARVIQPGGDRLYLELFDEKMDGLNKVGLWAVRP
;
A
#
# COMPACT_ATOMS: atom_id res chain seq x y z
N MET A 1 -53.31 25.82 -53.07
CA MET A 1 -51.93 25.51 -53.52
C MET A 1 -51.05 25.57 -52.29
N ARG A 2 -50.78 24.41 -51.66
CA ARG A 2 -49.47 23.72 -51.65
C ARG A 2 -48.31 24.64 -51.29
N GLN A 3 -47.77 24.50 -50.08
CA GLN A 3 -46.37 24.11 -49.88
C GLN A 3 -46.12 23.74 -48.41
N THR A 4 -45.91 22.44 -48.21
CA THR A 4 -45.45 21.78 -46.99
C THR A 4 -43.92 21.83 -47.03
N VAL A 5 -43.27 22.38 -46.00
CA VAL A 5 -41.81 22.28 -45.84
C VAL A 5 -41.53 21.51 -44.57
N THR A 6 -41.11 20.26 -44.76
CA THR A 6 -40.69 19.31 -43.74
C THR A 6 -39.24 19.64 -43.36
N LEU A 7 -38.97 20.08 -42.13
CA LEU A 7 -37.61 20.30 -41.65
C LEU A 7 -37.22 19.23 -40.62
N GLY A 8 -36.42 18.29 -41.15
CA GLY A 8 -35.32 17.53 -40.55
C GLY A 8 -35.27 17.37 -39.03
N ALA A 9 -35.39 16.10 -38.61
CA ALA A 9 -34.98 15.62 -37.32
C ALA A 9 -33.47 15.81 -37.09
N ALA A 10 -33.10 16.49 -36.01
CA ALA A 10 -31.74 16.51 -35.48
C ALA A 10 -31.70 15.64 -34.22
N VAL A 11 -31.32 14.37 -34.39
CA VAL A 11 -31.00 13.48 -33.27
C VAL A 11 -29.59 13.82 -32.80
N ALA A 12 -29.48 14.64 -31.75
CA ALA A 12 -28.22 14.90 -31.07
C ALA A 12 -27.85 13.67 -30.21
N PHE A 13 -26.98 12.81 -30.74
CA PHE A 13 -26.28 11.80 -29.94
C PHE A 13 -25.28 12.51 -29.01
N ALA A 14 -25.72 12.85 -27.81
CA ALA A 14 -24.84 13.26 -26.73
C ALA A 14 -24.11 12.02 -26.21
N ALA A 15 -22.93 11.73 -26.77
CA ALA A 15 -22.01 10.75 -26.22
C ALA A 15 -21.50 11.28 -24.87
N ALA A 16 -22.12 10.82 -23.78
CA ALA A 16 -21.61 11.00 -22.44
C ALA A 16 -20.33 10.16 -22.30
N LEU A 17 -19.17 10.77 -22.58
CA LEU A 17 -17.91 10.26 -22.08
C LEU A 17 -17.95 10.41 -20.56
N LEU A 18 -18.33 9.34 -19.86
CA LEU A 18 -17.90 9.15 -18.48
C LEU A 18 -16.38 9.08 -18.51
N ALA A 19 -15.73 10.20 -18.21
CA ALA A 19 -14.34 10.21 -17.83
C ALA A 19 -14.21 9.33 -16.58
N ALA A 20 -13.80 8.08 -16.77
CA ALA A 20 -13.27 7.27 -15.70
C ALA A 20 -12.03 8.01 -15.20
N THR A 21 -12.18 8.79 -14.13
CA THR A 21 -11.04 9.28 -13.37
C THR A 21 -10.23 8.04 -12.99
N PRO A 22 -8.98 7.90 -13.45
CA PRO A 22 -8.13 6.85 -12.92
C PRO A 22 -8.11 7.07 -11.41
N ALA A 23 -8.51 6.05 -10.64
CA ALA A 23 -8.21 6.05 -9.22
C ALA A 23 -6.71 6.24 -9.15
N SER A 24 -6.27 7.42 -8.72
CA SER A 24 -4.90 7.65 -8.32
C SER A 24 -4.52 6.43 -7.48
N ALA A 25 -3.40 5.78 -7.80
CA ALA A 25 -2.82 4.80 -6.90
C ALA A 25 -2.40 5.57 -5.65
N ASP A 26 -3.39 5.85 -4.79
CA ASP A 26 -3.22 6.66 -3.62
C ASP A 26 -2.26 5.89 -2.72
N SER A 27 -1.23 6.60 -2.29
CA SER A 27 -0.31 6.06 -1.30
C SER A 27 -1.13 5.58 -0.09
N PRO A 28 -0.72 4.47 0.54
CA PRO A 28 -1.45 3.97 1.69
C PRO A 28 -1.65 5.09 2.70
N ALA A 29 -2.85 5.18 3.25
CA ALA A 29 -3.19 6.21 4.20
C ALA A 29 -2.22 6.17 5.39
N ALA A 30 -1.74 7.35 5.79
CA ALA A 30 -0.94 7.48 6.99
C ALA A 30 -1.72 7.02 8.22
N GLY A 31 -1.00 6.51 9.22
CA GLY A 31 -1.61 6.04 10.47
C GLY A 31 -0.98 4.79 11.04
N GLU A 32 -1.64 4.28 12.07
CA GLU A 32 -1.23 3.09 12.81
C GLU A 32 -2.02 1.87 12.35
N TYR A 33 -1.32 0.75 12.15
CA TYR A 33 -1.87 -0.51 11.69
C TYR A 33 -1.34 -1.65 12.55
N ARG A 34 -2.17 -2.65 12.79
CA ARG A 34 -1.81 -3.86 13.54
C ARG A 34 -2.21 -5.10 12.78
N GLY A 35 -1.49 -6.18 13.01
CA GLY A 35 -1.89 -7.49 12.54
C GLY A 35 -0.98 -8.59 13.03
N THR A 36 -1.07 -9.73 12.40
CA THR A 36 -0.32 -10.93 12.78
C THR A 36 0.29 -11.56 11.54
N MET A 37 1.58 -11.86 11.63
CA MET A 37 2.32 -12.64 10.65
C MET A 37 2.42 -14.08 11.15
N ASP A 38 2.30 -15.06 10.26
CA ASP A 38 2.65 -16.45 10.58
C ASP A 38 4.14 -16.69 10.33
N ASP A 39 4.89 -17.04 11.37
CA ASP A 39 6.25 -17.55 11.28
C ASP A 39 6.26 -19.06 11.53
N ARG A 40 6.02 -19.85 10.48
CA ARG A 40 6.03 -21.32 10.51
C ARG A 40 5.09 -21.88 11.59
N GLY A 41 3.84 -21.41 11.60
CA GLY A 41 2.84 -21.80 12.60
C GLY A 41 2.93 -21.05 13.93
N ARG A 42 3.83 -20.08 14.06
CA ARG A 42 3.91 -19.21 15.25
C ARG A 42 3.43 -17.80 14.91
N PRO A 43 2.37 -17.30 15.56
CA PRO A 43 1.90 -15.95 15.32
C PRO A 43 2.90 -14.92 15.87
N VAL A 44 3.20 -13.91 15.05
CA VAL A 44 4.03 -12.76 15.41
C VAL A 44 3.20 -11.50 15.23
N ALA A 45 2.91 -10.79 16.32
CA ALA A 45 2.18 -9.53 16.21
C ALA A 45 3.05 -8.47 15.52
N VAL A 46 2.45 -7.75 14.58
CA VAL A 46 3.09 -6.71 13.77
C VAL A 46 2.37 -5.40 14.02
N ALA A 47 3.14 -4.34 14.26
CA ALA A 47 2.66 -2.96 14.29
C ALA A 47 3.38 -2.17 13.19
N LEU A 48 2.62 -1.45 12.40
CA LEU A 48 3.09 -0.61 11.31
C LEU A 48 2.57 0.81 11.51
N SER A 49 3.46 1.78 11.49
CA SER A 49 3.16 3.21 11.50
C SER A 49 3.61 3.79 10.17
N LEU A 50 2.72 4.51 9.47
CA LEU A 50 3.02 5.15 8.19
C LEU A 50 2.91 6.67 8.31
N GLU A 51 3.89 7.37 7.75
CA GLU A 51 3.95 8.83 7.73
C GLU A 51 3.08 9.41 6.60
N ALA A 52 2.58 10.63 6.81
CA ALA A 52 1.80 11.34 5.80
C ALA A 52 2.69 12.05 4.78
N GLY A 53 2.33 11.91 3.49
CA GLY A 53 3.01 12.58 2.38
C GLY A 53 4.51 12.28 2.27
N PRO A 54 4.96 11.02 2.35
CA PRO A 54 6.38 10.72 2.25
C PRO A 54 6.90 11.03 0.84
N MET A 55 8.10 11.61 0.77
CA MET A 55 8.83 11.82 -0.49
C MET A 55 9.85 10.69 -0.71
N PRO A 56 10.15 10.30 -1.96
CA PRO A 56 11.17 9.29 -2.23
C PRO A 56 12.52 9.63 -1.57
N GLY A 57 13.12 8.66 -0.88
CA GLY A 57 14.33 8.82 -0.07
C GLY A 57 14.09 9.47 1.30
N GLY A 58 12.83 9.82 1.63
CA GLY A 58 12.43 10.40 2.90
C GLY A 58 11.86 9.37 3.89
N PRO A 59 11.66 9.78 5.15
CA PRO A 59 11.04 8.93 6.15
C PRO A 59 9.62 8.54 5.73
N GLY A 60 9.32 7.24 5.75
CA GLY A 60 8.05 6.66 5.35
C GLY A 60 7.27 6.00 6.49
N GLY A 61 7.90 5.77 7.64
CA GLY A 61 7.25 5.15 8.79
C GLY A 61 8.15 4.22 9.60
N ARG A 62 7.53 3.27 10.29
CA ARG A 62 8.21 2.28 11.13
C ARG A 62 7.41 0.99 11.22
N ILE A 63 8.11 -0.14 11.24
CA ILE A 63 7.54 -1.45 11.52
C ILE A 63 8.15 -2.06 12.77
N ARG A 64 7.32 -2.73 13.59
CA ARG A 64 7.72 -3.44 14.81
C ARG A 64 7.08 -4.83 14.84
N PHE A 65 7.89 -5.81 15.19
CA PHE A 65 7.50 -7.19 15.41
C PHE A 65 7.64 -7.51 16.90
N SER A 66 6.56 -8.02 17.49
CA SER A 66 6.56 -8.51 18.87
C SER A 66 7.29 -9.86 18.99
N GLN A 67 7.18 -10.51 20.14
CA GLN A 67 7.67 -11.88 20.31
C GLN A 67 7.13 -12.82 19.22
N PRO A 68 7.96 -13.77 18.75
CA PRO A 68 9.32 -14.08 19.19
C PRO A 68 10.41 -13.23 18.49
N TRP A 69 10.05 -12.38 17.54
CA TRP A 69 11.01 -11.61 16.76
C TRP A 69 11.63 -10.46 17.55
N MET A 70 10.81 -9.72 18.32
CA MET A 70 11.23 -8.60 19.19
C MET A 70 12.16 -7.59 18.50
N CYS A 71 11.84 -7.23 17.26
CA CYS A 71 12.69 -6.39 16.41
C CYS A 71 11.85 -5.48 15.50
N GLY A 72 12.47 -4.66 14.66
CA GLY A 72 11.76 -3.77 13.75
C GLY A 72 12.70 -2.88 12.94
N PHE A 73 12.12 -2.06 12.07
CA PHE A 73 12.84 -1.20 11.15
C PHE A 73 12.20 0.18 11.06
N GLU A 74 13.02 1.17 10.75
CA GLU A 74 12.54 2.41 10.17
C GLU A 74 12.31 2.19 8.68
N LEU A 75 11.30 2.85 8.13
CA LEU A 75 10.93 2.72 6.73
C LEU A 75 11.34 3.99 6.01
N GLU A 76 12.08 3.85 4.92
CA GLU A 76 12.34 4.92 3.97
C GLU A 76 11.47 4.70 2.75
N TYR A 77 10.71 5.70 2.34
CA TYR A 77 9.81 5.56 1.20
C TYR A 77 10.62 5.61 -0.10
N SER A 78 10.48 4.59 -0.94
CA SER A 78 11.22 4.46 -2.20
C SER A 78 10.38 4.88 -3.41
N GLY A 79 9.07 4.96 -3.25
CA GLY A 79 8.12 5.31 -4.32
C GLY A 79 6.96 4.33 -4.41
N GLN A 80 6.24 4.43 -5.53
CA GLN A 80 5.11 3.57 -5.86
C GLN A 80 5.48 2.65 -7.03
N GLN A 81 5.10 1.39 -6.93
CA GLN A 81 5.18 0.44 -8.03
C GLN A 81 3.86 -0.32 -8.13
N ASP A 82 3.22 -0.22 -9.29
CA ASP A 82 1.85 -0.70 -9.51
C ASP A 82 0.86 -0.07 -8.52
N ASN A 83 0.27 -0.90 -7.64
CA ASN A 83 -0.65 -0.52 -6.58
C ASN A 83 -0.04 -0.66 -5.17
N ALA A 84 1.29 -0.67 -5.09
CA ALA A 84 2.03 -0.91 -3.86
C ALA A 84 3.05 0.19 -3.58
N ALA A 85 2.96 0.79 -2.40
CA ALA A 85 4.00 1.68 -1.90
C ALA A 85 5.20 0.84 -1.43
N ILE A 86 6.38 1.24 -1.87
CA ILE A 86 7.64 0.54 -1.63
C ILE A 86 8.40 1.27 -0.53
N TYR A 87 8.83 0.52 0.48
CA TYR A 87 9.61 1.06 1.59
C TYR A 87 10.87 0.23 1.81
N SER A 88 12.04 0.83 1.72
CA SER A 88 13.30 0.20 2.13
C SER A 88 13.41 0.14 3.65
N PHE A 89 13.96 -0.95 4.17
CA PHE A 89 14.25 -1.04 5.60
C PHE A 89 15.52 -0.28 5.95
N ARG A 90 15.45 0.52 7.01
CA ARG A 90 16.59 1.23 7.57
C ARG A 90 16.86 0.84 9.02
N GLY A 91 18.14 0.84 9.34
CA GLY A 91 18.69 0.40 10.62
C GLY A 91 19.10 -1.07 10.61
N PHE A 92 19.75 -1.47 11.70
CA PHE A 92 20.19 -2.85 11.89
C PHE A 92 19.11 -3.66 12.60
N GLY A 93 18.43 -4.54 11.85
CA GLY A 93 17.58 -5.58 12.41
C GLY A 93 18.43 -6.57 13.21
N ALA A 94 18.22 -6.62 14.52
CA ALA A 94 18.80 -7.66 15.37
C ALA A 94 17.94 -8.94 15.36
N GLY A 95 18.55 -10.07 15.71
CA GLY A 95 17.84 -11.34 15.89
C GLY A 95 17.12 -11.81 14.62
N ALA A 96 15.83 -12.14 14.75
CA ALA A 96 15.02 -12.68 13.66
C ALA A 96 14.85 -11.71 12.46
N CYS A 97 14.99 -10.40 12.69
CA CYS A 97 14.93 -9.39 11.64
C CYS A 97 16.20 -9.34 10.77
N TYR A 98 17.31 -9.95 11.18
CA TYR A 98 18.62 -9.78 10.51
C TYR A 98 18.57 -10.04 9.00
N ARG A 99 17.79 -11.04 8.57
CA ARG A 99 17.64 -11.39 7.14
C ARG A 99 16.97 -10.31 6.29
N TYR A 100 16.27 -9.35 6.90
CA TYR A 100 15.58 -8.25 6.22
C TYR A 100 16.36 -6.93 6.27
N THR A 101 17.56 -6.90 6.84
CA THR A 101 18.35 -5.66 7.00
C THR A 101 18.60 -4.88 5.72
N GLN A 102 18.68 -5.57 4.58
CA GLN A 102 18.84 -4.99 3.24
C GLN A 102 17.60 -5.22 2.35
N GLY A 103 16.47 -5.52 2.99
CA GLY A 103 15.22 -5.82 2.31
C GLY A 103 14.32 -4.60 2.12
N TYR A 104 13.09 -4.87 1.72
CA TYR A 104 12.04 -3.86 1.58
C TYR A 104 10.66 -4.43 1.91
N ALA A 105 9.72 -3.52 2.16
CA ALA A 105 8.31 -3.81 2.30
C ALA A 105 7.53 -3.29 1.09
N ARG A 106 6.54 -4.08 0.64
CA ARG A 106 5.46 -3.59 -0.20
C ARG A 106 4.21 -3.43 0.64
N VAL A 107 3.60 -2.26 0.53
CA VAL A 107 2.38 -1.90 1.25
C VAL A 107 1.27 -1.69 0.23
N ILE A 108 0.24 -2.52 0.33
CA ILE A 108 -0.91 -2.51 -0.58
C ILE A 108 -2.15 -2.20 0.24
N GLN A 109 -2.83 -1.09 -0.06
CA GLN A 109 -4.11 -0.76 0.54
C GLN A 109 -5.22 -0.97 -0.50
N PRO A 110 -5.92 -2.12 -0.50
CA PRO A 110 -7.00 -2.40 -1.45
C PRO A 110 -8.22 -1.49 -1.27
N GLY A 111 -8.29 -0.73 -0.17
CA GLY A 111 -9.38 0.19 0.16
C GLY A 111 -9.80 0.08 1.63
N GLY A 112 -10.30 1.20 2.18
CA GLY A 112 -10.73 1.29 3.58
C GLY A 112 -9.60 1.06 4.58
N ASP A 113 -9.94 0.44 5.71
CA ASP A 113 -9.05 0.33 6.87
C ASP A 113 -8.10 -0.89 6.82
N ARG A 114 -8.02 -1.61 5.70
CA ARG A 114 -7.19 -2.82 5.57
C ARG A 114 -5.98 -2.56 4.70
N LEU A 115 -4.85 -3.13 5.12
CA LEU A 115 -3.57 -3.00 4.44
C LEU A 115 -2.89 -4.38 4.41
N TYR A 116 -2.26 -4.69 3.30
CA TYR A 116 -1.40 -5.86 3.16
C TYR A 116 0.05 -5.40 3.14
N LEU A 117 0.86 -6.05 3.96
CA LEU A 117 2.29 -5.84 4.03
C LEU A 117 2.99 -7.10 3.55
N GLU A 118 3.85 -6.97 2.55
CA GLU A 118 4.69 -8.04 2.03
C GLU A 118 6.15 -7.70 2.33
N LEU A 119 6.85 -8.60 3.02
CA LEU A 119 8.23 -8.41 3.45
C LEU A 119 9.19 -9.20 2.56
N PHE A 120 10.12 -8.50 1.92
CA PHE A 120 11.14 -9.07 1.03
C PHE A 120 12.52 -8.89 1.65
N ASP A 121 13.38 -9.90 1.51
CA ASP A 121 14.81 -9.78 1.79
C ASP A 121 15.56 -9.29 0.53
N GLU A 122 16.87 -9.07 0.66
CA GLU A 122 17.75 -8.58 -0.42
C GLU A 122 17.67 -9.42 -1.70
N LYS A 123 17.42 -10.73 -1.56
CA LYS A 123 17.36 -11.67 -2.69
C LYS A 123 15.97 -11.76 -3.32
N MET A 124 14.99 -11.03 -2.78
CA MET A 124 13.57 -11.13 -3.16
C MET A 124 12.97 -12.53 -2.89
N ASP A 125 13.63 -13.36 -2.06
CA ASP A 125 13.23 -14.75 -1.79
C ASP A 125 12.21 -14.84 -0.63
N GLY A 126 12.06 -13.77 0.15
CA GLY A 126 11.10 -13.69 1.25
C GLY A 126 9.74 -13.18 0.77
N LEU A 127 8.69 -13.98 0.92
CA LEU A 127 7.32 -13.49 0.78
C LEU A 127 6.52 -13.85 2.04
N ASN A 128 6.87 -13.18 3.14
CA ASN A 128 6.01 -13.17 4.31
C ASN A 128 4.95 -12.09 4.09
N LYS A 129 3.73 -12.53 3.78
CA LYS A 129 2.56 -11.65 3.63
C LYS A 129 1.82 -11.54 4.95
N VAL A 130 1.58 -10.31 5.36
CA VAL A 130 0.94 -9.95 6.63
C VAL A 130 -0.32 -9.15 6.32
N GLY A 131 -1.47 -9.62 6.81
CA GLY A 131 -2.70 -8.84 6.81
C GLY A 131 -2.69 -7.89 8.01
N LEU A 132 -2.82 -6.59 7.74
CA LEU A 132 -2.86 -5.53 8.75
C LEU A 132 -4.21 -4.79 8.66
N TRP A 133 -4.67 -4.30 9.79
CA TRP A 133 -5.86 -3.47 9.94
C TRP A 133 -5.50 -2.17 10.66
N ALA A 134 -6.13 -1.07 10.25
CA ALA A 134 -5.94 0.22 10.88
C ALA A 134 -6.39 0.16 12.35
N VAL A 135 -5.59 0.76 13.21
CA VAL A 135 -5.95 0.99 14.61
C VAL A 135 -6.78 2.25 14.63
N ARG A 136 -8.09 2.10 14.86
CA ARG A 136 -8.94 3.25 15.14
C ARG A 136 -8.65 3.74 16.56
N PRO A 137 -8.57 5.06 16.79
CA PRO A 137 -8.50 5.63 18.14
C PRO A 137 -9.76 5.34 18.95
#